data_AF-A0A8D8DWJ2-F1
#
_entry.id   AF-A0A8D8DWJ2-F1
#
_cell.length_a   1.000
_cell.length_b   1.000
_cell.length_c   1.000
_cell.angle_alpha   90.00
_cell.angle_beta   90.00
_cell.angle_gamma   90.00
#
_symmetry.space_group_name_H-M   'P 1'
#
loop_
_entity.id
_entity.type
_entity.pdbx_description
1 polymer ?
#
loop_
_entity_poly.entity_id
_entity_poly.type
_entity_poly.pdbx_seq_one_letter_code
_entity_poly.pdbx_strand_id
1 'polypeptide(L)'
;MKINFCECKFFPDFAEHVFCTETRPYNQGARLTAYEFVHDKIPATLVLDSMVASLFKSRKIAAVVVGADRVASNGDTANKIGTYQIAVVAKHHAVPFYVAAPSTSIDFEISEGDRIEIEQRPDREMTHIGEHRIAAPA
;
A
#
# COMPACT_ATOMS: atom_id res chain seq x y z
N MET A 1 -0.55 13.90 9.47
CA MET A 1 -0.21 12.61 10.13
C MET A 1 1.31 12.52 10.06
N LYS A 2 2.03 12.26 11.16
CA LYS A 2 3.50 12.16 11.06
C LYS A 2 3.82 10.83 10.35
N ILE A 3 4.20 10.91 9.09
CA ILE A 3 4.67 9.78 8.29
C ILE A 3 6.14 9.61 8.62
N ASN A 4 6.52 8.43 9.10
CA ASN A 4 7.92 8.11 9.36
C ASN A 4 8.52 7.50 8.08
N PHE A 5 9.50 8.19 7.50
CA PHE A 5 10.30 7.65 6.40
C PHE A 5 11.32 6.65 6.94
N CYS A 6 11.39 5.47 6.32
CA CYS A 6 12.42 4.48 6.61
C CYS A 6 13.29 4.28 5.37
N GLU A 7 14.60 4.51 5.49
CA GLU A 7 15.56 4.09 4.47
C GLU A 7 15.70 2.57 4.50
N CYS A 8 15.75 1.95 3.32
CA CYS A 8 15.56 0.52 3.14
C CYS A 8 16.78 -0.30 3.60
N LYS A 9 16.63 -0.98 4.75
CA LYS A 9 17.10 -2.36 4.94
C LYS A 9 15.85 -3.16 5.29
N PHE A 10 15.38 -3.99 4.36
CA PHE A 10 14.15 -4.77 4.53
C PHE A 10 14.25 -5.65 5.80
N PHE A 11 13.14 -5.81 6.52
CA PHE A 11 13.01 -6.41 7.86
C PHE A 11 12.61 -7.91 7.92
N PRO A 12 12.77 -8.76 6.89
CA PRO A 12 12.08 -10.05 6.85
C PRO A 12 12.51 -11.00 7.98
N ASP A 13 13.71 -10.81 8.54
CA ASP A 13 14.22 -11.61 9.67
C ASP A 13 13.50 -11.34 11.01
N PHE A 14 12.67 -10.30 11.12
CA PHE A 14 12.07 -9.86 12.39
C PHE A 14 10.53 -9.89 12.43
N ALA A 15 9.86 -10.18 11.32
CA ALA A 15 8.39 -10.21 11.27
C ALA A 15 7.86 -11.63 11.52
N GLU A 16 7.08 -11.82 12.59
CA GLU A 16 6.43 -13.10 12.88
C GLU A 16 5.44 -13.51 11.78
N HIS A 17 4.68 -12.54 11.24
CA HIS A 17 3.69 -12.77 10.18
C HIS A 17 3.37 -11.48 9.42
N VAL A 18 3.17 -11.56 8.11
CA VAL A 18 2.88 -10.41 7.24
C VAL A 18 1.47 -10.50 6.66
N PHE A 19 0.78 -9.35 6.57
CA PHE A 19 -0.49 -9.24 5.85
C PHE A 19 -0.28 -8.37 4.62
N CYS A 20 -0.66 -8.87 3.43
CA CYS A 20 -0.67 -8.09 2.20
C CYS A 20 -2.11 -7.94 1.68
N THR A 21 -2.45 -6.76 1.17
CA THR A 21 -3.77 -6.50 0.59
C THR A 21 -3.78 -6.90 -0.88
N GLU A 22 -4.94 -7.26 -1.42
CA GLU A 22 -5.05 -7.62 -2.84
C GLU A 22 -4.63 -6.47 -3.79
N THR A 23 -4.91 -5.22 -3.41
CA THR A 23 -4.57 -4.00 -4.16
C THR A 23 -5.30 -3.90 -5.49
N ARG A 24 -6.64 -3.80 -5.42
CA ARG A 24 -7.49 -3.52 -6.59
C ARG A 24 -7.19 -2.13 -7.18
N PRO A 25 -7.41 -1.93 -8.49
CA PRO A 25 -7.95 -2.89 -9.45
C PRO A 25 -6.94 -3.89 -10.02
N TYR A 26 -5.63 -3.56 -10.01
CA TYR A 26 -4.62 -4.33 -10.73
C TYR A 26 -4.16 -5.61 -10.01
N ASN A 27 -4.58 -5.80 -8.76
CA ASN A 27 -4.29 -6.98 -7.93
C ASN A 27 -2.80 -7.22 -7.70
N GLN A 28 -2.03 -6.14 -7.48
CA GLN A 28 -0.58 -6.21 -7.35
C GLN A 28 -0.15 -7.00 -6.12
N GLY A 29 -0.78 -6.75 -4.97
CA GLY A 29 -0.46 -7.47 -3.75
C GLY A 29 -0.88 -8.93 -3.81
N ALA A 30 -2.01 -9.24 -4.47
CA ALA A 30 -2.43 -10.63 -4.69
C ALA A 30 -1.54 -11.39 -5.68
N ARG A 31 -1.10 -10.75 -6.78
CA ARG A 31 -0.37 -11.42 -7.88
C ARG A 31 1.14 -11.44 -7.69
N LEU A 32 1.70 -10.39 -7.11
CA LEU A 32 3.15 -10.18 -7.01
C LEU A 32 3.62 -10.36 -5.58
N THR A 33 3.11 -9.55 -4.64
CA THR A 33 3.58 -9.57 -3.25
C THR A 33 3.31 -10.91 -2.56
N ALA A 34 2.10 -11.47 -2.69
CA ALA A 34 1.80 -12.79 -2.14
C ALA A 34 2.64 -13.89 -2.79
N TYR A 35 2.96 -13.77 -4.09
CA TYR A 35 3.83 -14.71 -4.78
C TYR A 35 5.26 -14.67 -4.23
N GLU A 36 5.82 -13.47 -4.05
CA GLU A 36 7.15 -13.26 -3.46
C GLU A 36 7.23 -13.84 -2.04
N PHE A 37 6.22 -13.61 -1.20
CA PHE A 37 6.19 -14.19 0.15
C PHE A 37 6.14 -15.72 0.15
N VAL A 38 5.40 -16.33 -0.77
CA VAL A 38 5.40 -17.79 -0.91
C VAL A 38 6.76 -18.29 -1.38
N HIS A 39 7.36 -17.62 -2.37
CA HIS A 39 8.68 -17.98 -2.92
C HIS A 39 9.76 -17.91 -1.84
N ASP A 40 9.79 -16.83 -1.07
CA ASP A 40 10.79 -16.56 -0.03
C ASP A 40 10.45 -17.22 1.32
N LYS A 41 9.35 -17.98 1.38
CA LYS A 41 8.86 -18.70 2.57
C LYS A 41 8.60 -17.77 3.77
N ILE A 42 8.14 -16.56 3.50
CA ILE A 42 7.73 -15.59 4.52
C ILE A 42 6.30 -15.95 4.97
N PRO A 43 6.03 -16.15 6.28
CA PRO A 43 4.68 -16.38 6.79
C PRO A 43 3.78 -15.19 6.46
N ALA A 44 2.81 -15.40 5.58
CA ALA A 44 1.96 -14.31 5.09
C ALA A 44 0.50 -14.70 4.93
N THR A 45 -0.38 -13.70 4.94
CA THR A 45 -1.80 -13.83 4.61
C THR A 45 -2.22 -12.72 3.65
N LEU A 46 -2.80 -13.13 2.52
CA LEU A 46 -3.47 -12.23 1.60
C LEU A 46 -4.85 -11.87 2.15
N VAL A 47 -5.17 -10.57 2.16
CA VAL A 47 -6.46 -10.04 2.61
C VAL A 47 -7.07 -9.11 1.55
N LEU A 48 -8.39 -8.93 1.56
CA LEU A 48 -9.03 -7.93 0.70
C LEU A 48 -8.71 -6.52 1.19
N ASP A 49 -8.75 -5.53 0.29
CA ASP A 49 -8.51 -4.13 0.66
C ASP A 49 -9.53 -3.64 1.71
N SER A 50 -10.75 -4.17 1.67
CA SER A 50 -11.84 -3.86 2.61
C SER A 50 -11.68 -4.51 3.99
N MET A 51 -10.82 -5.50 4.13
CA MET A 51 -10.60 -6.21 5.40
C MET A 51 -9.68 -5.47 6.36
N VAL A 52 -8.94 -4.45 5.90
CA VAL A 52 -7.88 -3.78 6.68
C VAL A 52 -8.38 -3.29 8.04
N ALA A 53 -9.52 -2.60 8.11
CA ALA A 53 -10.06 -2.11 9.38
C ALA A 53 -10.47 -3.25 10.33
N SER A 54 -11.10 -4.30 9.79
CA SER A 54 -11.47 -5.48 10.57
C SER A 54 -10.23 -6.23 11.09
N LEU A 55 -9.18 -6.31 10.27
CA LEU A 55 -7.90 -6.90 10.64
C LEU A 55 -7.26 -6.13 11.81
N PHE A 56 -7.21 -4.80 11.74
CA PHE A 56 -6.61 -3.96 12.79
C PHE A 56 -7.40 -4.04 14.10
N LYS A 57 -8.71 -4.26 14.03
CA LYS A 57 -9.57 -4.48 15.20
C LYS A 57 -9.38 -5.87 15.82
N SER A 58 -9.17 -6.90 15.01
CA SER A 58 -9.17 -8.30 15.44
C SER A 58 -7.78 -8.86 15.75
N ARG A 59 -6.72 -8.23 15.24
CA ARG A 59 -5.33 -8.65 15.42
C ARG A 59 -4.49 -7.48 15.93
N LYS A 60 -3.44 -7.80 16.69
CA LYS A 60 -2.45 -6.82 17.12
C LYS A 60 -1.47 -6.56 15.98
N ILE A 61 -1.76 -5.56 15.15
CA ILE A 61 -0.87 -5.12 14.07
C ILE A 61 0.24 -4.23 14.66
N ALA A 62 1.49 -4.63 14.47
CA ALA A 62 2.64 -3.93 15.02
C ALA A 62 2.98 -2.65 14.25
N ALA A 63 2.86 -2.69 12.92
CA ALA A 63 3.16 -1.57 12.04
C ALA A 63 2.51 -1.77 10.67
N VAL A 64 2.40 -0.67 9.93
CA VAL A 64 2.14 -0.66 8.49
C VAL A 64 3.38 -0.16 7.78
N VAL A 65 3.77 -0.84 6.70
CA VAL A 65 4.85 -0.40 5.81
C VAL A 65 4.32 -0.40 4.38
N VAL A 66 4.48 0.72 3.69
CA VAL A 66 4.12 0.88 2.27
C VAL A 66 5.30 1.44 1.48
N GLY A 67 5.27 1.25 0.16
CA GLY A 67 6.18 1.94 -0.76
C GLY A 67 5.77 3.40 -1.01
N ALA A 68 6.47 4.03 -1.94
CA ALA A 68 6.10 5.33 -2.49
C ALA A 68 6.43 5.39 -3.98
N ASP A 69 5.49 5.94 -4.77
CA ASP A 69 5.74 6.30 -6.16
C ASP A 69 6.44 7.67 -6.23
N ARG A 70 5.97 8.63 -5.42
CA ARG A 70 6.57 9.96 -5.28
C ARG A 70 6.33 10.53 -3.89
N VAL A 71 7.32 11.26 -3.37
CA VAL A 71 7.26 11.93 -2.07
C VAL A 71 7.54 13.41 -2.28
N ALA A 72 6.63 14.29 -1.88
CA ALA A 72 6.83 15.74 -1.91
C ALA A 72 7.80 16.17 -0.80
N SER A 73 8.39 17.36 -0.94
CA SER A 73 9.37 17.89 0.03
C SER A 73 8.84 18.07 1.45
N ASN A 74 7.53 18.23 1.65
CA ASN A 74 6.89 18.26 2.97
C ASN A 74 6.63 16.85 3.57
N GLY A 75 6.93 15.78 2.83
CA GLY A 75 6.71 14.39 3.22
C GLY A 75 5.36 13.80 2.81
N ASP A 76 4.51 14.53 2.09
CA ASP A 76 3.30 13.96 1.51
C ASP A 76 3.67 12.92 0.44
N THR A 77 3.04 11.75 0.54
CA THR A 77 3.41 10.60 -0.30
C THR A 77 2.28 10.22 -1.25
N ALA A 78 2.57 10.25 -2.54
CA ALA A 78 1.80 9.55 -3.55
C ALA A 78 2.28 8.10 -3.65
N ASN A 79 1.33 7.18 -3.60
CA ASN A 79 1.53 5.75 -3.74
C ASN A 79 0.26 5.13 -4.34
N LYS A 80 0.24 3.81 -4.53
CA LYS A 80 -0.94 3.06 -4.98
C LYS A 80 -2.21 3.42 -4.21
N ILE A 81 -3.33 3.52 -4.95
CA ILE A 81 -4.67 3.75 -4.39
C ILE A 81 -4.96 2.76 -3.25
N GLY A 82 -5.62 3.23 -2.20
CA GLY A 82 -5.82 2.49 -0.95
C GLY A 82 -4.81 2.85 0.16
N THR A 83 -3.61 3.35 -0.18
CA THR A 83 -2.59 3.74 0.82
C THR A 83 -3.13 4.77 1.82
N TYR A 84 -3.82 5.80 1.35
CA TYR A 84 -4.43 6.82 2.22
C TYR A 84 -5.49 6.22 3.16
N GLN A 85 -6.33 5.31 2.65
CA GLN A 85 -7.33 4.60 3.47
C GLN A 85 -6.65 3.81 4.60
N ILE A 86 -5.57 3.08 4.29
CA ILE A 86 -4.81 2.32 5.30
C ILE A 86 -4.19 3.27 6.32
N ALA A 87 -3.64 4.42 5.90
CA ALA A 87 -3.08 5.41 6.81
C ALA A 87 -4.12 5.97 7.81
N VAL A 88 -5.33 6.29 7.33
CA VAL A 88 -6.44 6.74 8.19
C VAL A 88 -6.83 5.64 9.20
N VAL A 89 -6.95 4.39 8.75
CA VAL A 89 -7.26 3.25 9.63
C VAL A 89 -6.14 3.01 10.65
N ALA A 90 -4.88 3.09 10.23
CA ALA A 90 -3.73 2.95 11.12
C ALA A 90 -3.73 4.00 12.22
N LYS A 91 -3.99 5.27 11.86
CA LYS A 91 -4.14 6.36 12.84
C LYS A 91 -5.29 6.08 13.82
N HIS A 92 -6.44 5.60 13.33
CA HIS A 92 -7.59 5.29 14.18
C HIS A 92 -7.28 4.21 15.23
N HIS A 93 -6.52 3.18 14.84
CA HIS A 93 -6.12 2.08 15.72
C HIS A 93 -4.77 2.29 16.43
N ALA A 94 -4.17 3.49 16.34
CA ALA A 94 -2.85 3.82 16.88
C ALA A 94 -1.71 2.87 16.43
N VAL A 95 -1.80 2.37 15.19
CA VAL A 95 -0.76 1.56 14.55
C VAL A 95 0.23 2.50 13.84
N PRO A 96 1.55 2.36 14.06
CA PRO A 96 2.53 3.19 13.38
C PRO A 96 2.55 2.90 11.88
N PHE A 97 2.66 3.97 11.08
CA PHE A 97 2.62 3.91 9.62
C PHE A 97 3.93 4.44 9.04
N TYR A 98 4.61 3.59 8.28
CA TYR A 98 5.91 3.86 7.68
C TYR A 98 5.83 3.86 6.16
N VAL A 99 6.53 4.80 5.55
CA VAL A 99 6.77 4.83 4.10
C VAL A 99 8.23 4.47 3.88
N ALA A 100 8.46 3.38 3.14
CA ALA A 100 9.77 2.95 2.71
C ALA A 100 9.98 3.38 1.25
N ALA A 101 10.89 4.33 1.04
CA ALA A 101 11.16 4.90 -0.28
C ALA A 101 12.66 5.18 -0.44
N PRO A 102 13.25 4.96 -1.61
CA PRO A 102 14.59 5.45 -1.90
C PRO A 102 14.57 6.99 -1.95
N SER A 103 15.73 7.63 -1.67
CA SER A 103 15.86 9.09 -1.77
C SER A 103 15.53 9.63 -3.16
N THR A 104 15.69 8.81 -4.20
CA THR A 104 15.31 9.13 -5.59
C THR A 104 13.81 9.26 -5.82
N SER A 105 12.97 8.74 -4.92
CA SER A 105 11.51 8.94 -4.97
C SER A 105 11.08 10.27 -4.33
N ILE A 106 12.00 11.00 -3.70
CA ILE A 106 11.73 12.31 -3.11
C ILE A 106 11.91 13.38 -4.19
N ASP A 107 10.82 14.07 -4.48
CA ASP A 107 10.75 15.18 -5.41
C ASP A 107 10.81 16.49 -4.61
N PHE A 108 12.00 17.10 -4.59
CA PHE A 108 12.25 18.35 -3.88
C PHE A 108 11.65 19.58 -4.57
N GLU A 109 11.24 19.47 -5.84
CA GLU A 109 10.60 20.57 -6.58
C GLU A 109 9.12 20.70 -6.22
N ILE A 110 8.49 19.60 -5.81
CA ILE A 110 7.10 19.58 -5.37
C ILE A 110 7.00 19.91 -3.87
N SER A 111 6.32 21.01 -3.55
CA SER A 111 6.20 21.49 -2.17
C SER A 111 5.23 20.69 -1.30
N GLU A 112 4.19 20.12 -1.89
CA GLU A 112 3.08 19.46 -1.18
C GLU A 112 2.35 18.42 -2.05
N GLY A 113 1.66 17.48 -1.41
CA GLY A 113 1.03 16.34 -2.09
C GLY A 113 -0.06 16.72 -3.10
N ASP A 114 -0.78 17.82 -2.87
CA ASP A 114 -1.87 18.30 -3.75
C ASP A 114 -1.38 18.71 -5.14
N ARG A 115 -0.07 18.91 -5.31
CA ARG A 115 0.56 19.23 -6.60
C ARG A 115 1.04 17.99 -7.36
N ILE A 116 0.96 16.81 -6.76
CA ILE A 116 1.29 15.56 -7.44
C ILE A 116 0.10 15.19 -8.34
N GLU A 117 0.34 15.13 -9.65
CA GLU A 117 -0.67 14.69 -10.61
C GLU A 117 -1.00 13.21 -10.39
N ILE A 118 -2.29 12.92 -10.15
CA ILE A 118 -2.77 11.55 -9.96
C ILE A 118 -3.16 10.96 -11.31
N GLU A 119 -2.42 9.94 -11.74
CA GLU A 119 -2.72 9.17 -12.94
C GLU A 119 -4.13 8.56 -12.85
N GLN A 120 -4.98 8.87 -13.84
CA GLN A 120 -6.26 8.20 -14.06
C GLN A 120 -6.11 7.20 -15.19
N ARG A 121 -6.55 5.97 -14.95
CA ARG A 121 -6.39 4.84 -15.88
C ARG A 121 -7.74 4.43 -16.48
N PRO A 122 -7.74 3.69 -17.61
CA PRO A 122 -8.98 3.25 -18.24
C PRO A 122 -9.89 2.44 -17.30
N ASP A 123 -11.20 2.68 -17.38
CA ASP A 123 -12.25 2.00 -16.62
C ASP A 123 -12.24 0.47 -16.78
N ARG A 124 -11.68 -0.03 -17.89
CA ARG A 124 -11.48 -1.46 -18.13
C ARG A 124 -10.75 -2.15 -16.98
N GLU A 125 -9.75 -1.50 -16.36
CA GLU A 125 -9.02 -2.10 -15.24
C GLU A 125 -9.94 -2.38 -14.03
N MET A 126 -10.97 -1.55 -13.84
CA MET A 126 -11.96 -1.76 -12.79
C MET A 126 -13.04 -2.76 -13.20
N THR A 127 -13.52 -2.68 -14.45
CA THR A 127 -14.66 -3.46 -14.94
C THR A 127 -14.30 -4.87 -15.40
N HIS A 128 -13.02 -5.18 -15.64
CA HIS A 128 -12.56 -6.48 -16.15
C HIS A 128 -11.45 -7.10 -15.28
N ILE A 129 -11.35 -8.43 -15.34
CA ILE A 129 -10.18 -9.21 -14.92
C ILE A 129 -9.73 -10.03 -16.12
N GLY A 130 -8.53 -9.72 -16.65
CA GLY A 130 -8.10 -10.23 -17.94
C GLY A 130 -9.10 -9.86 -19.03
N GLU A 131 -9.58 -10.85 -19.78
CA GLU A 131 -10.58 -10.64 -20.83
C GLU A 131 -12.03 -10.70 -20.33
N HIS A 132 -12.26 -11.01 -19.05
CA HIS A 132 -13.61 -11.19 -18.51
C HIS A 132 -14.12 -9.90 -17.86
N ARG A 133 -15.29 -9.42 -18.32
CA ARG A 133 -16.01 -8.33 -17.66
C ARG A 133 -16.71 -8.84 -16.40
N ILE A 134 -16.47 -8.18 -15.28
CA ILE A 134 -16.99 -8.55 -13.95
C ILE A 134 -17.85 -7.45 -13.29
N ALA A 135 -17.91 -6.26 -13.89
CA ALA A 135 -18.78 -5.18 -13.44
C ALA A 135 -19.60 -4.62 -14.61
N ALA A 136 -20.73 -3.98 -14.29
CA ALA A 136 -21.54 -3.28 -15.29
C ALA A 136 -20.70 -2.15 -15.94
N PRO A 137 -20.92 -1.86 -17.24
CA PRO A 137 -20.37 -0.66 -17.85
C PRO A 137 -20.98 0.58 -17.18
N ALA A 138 -20.19 1.65 -17.07
CA ALA A 138 -20.67 2.97 -16.65
C ALA A 138 -21.58 3.58 -17.72
#